data_AF-G0NQG5-F1
#
_entry.id   AF-G0NQG5-F1
#
_cell.length_a   1.000
_cell.length_b   1.000
_cell.length_c   1.000
_cell.angle_alpha   90.00
_cell.angle_beta   90.00
_cell.angle_gamma   90.00
#
_symmetry.space_group_name_H-M   'P 1'
#
loop_
_entity.id
_entity.type
_entity.pdbx_description
1 polymer ?
#
loop_
_entity_poly.entity_id
_entity_poly.type
_entity_poly.pdbx_seq_one_letter_code
_entity_poly.pdbx_strand_id
1 'polypeptide(L)'
;MRCPETMIFVGENIKTLIGMDEICYHGCEECTKIPQKCLEYGPVRIKNLRESFVKPRFFEKLIIVDYFLDNIANVCVKSSTTKEACLNAVENLINSNVTCKTLVLKISETRKAETRETTDVYRLEFNTDKLRPMPREVLETILRKWKVQSVVLKFIVETHKKKQAGAWISRKWFSELCLNDDYRNVKQSRPELKISEVCVDLKDSYKCANSLQVREPYRRVINKYGYTVVSNVRRVFLCDKLSIECSHWYQRLKIPIADGVRRLMKVVTMEDQDNLEVNIRIFPTHRNSEEFFNGLIERQGSNPDIYQGFTILTLPSPLPVFPRSLEPIKKKPYYKFEKTEWIGNAFRMINSRKELVINWEFMIEKKEPIKMSNNLRR
;
A
#
# COMPACT_ATOMS: atom_id res chain seq x y z
N MET A 1 -20.54 -16.29 -17.71
CA MET A 1 -20.12 -17.32 -16.74
C MET A 1 -20.95 -17.14 -15.48
N ARG A 2 -21.78 -18.14 -15.14
CA ARG A 2 -22.34 -18.26 -13.79
C ARG A 2 -21.17 -18.51 -12.83
N CYS A 3 -21.27 -18.08 -11.57
CA CYS A 3 -20.33 -18.55 -10.54
C CYS A 3 -20.33 -20.08 -10.56
N PRO A 4 -19.23 -20.75 -10.18
CA PRO A 4 -19.29 -22.18 -9.92
C PRO A 4 -20.53 -22.43 -9.06
N GLU A 5 -21.40 -23.38 -9.46
CA GLU A 5 -22.69 -23.69 -8.82
C GLU A 5 -22.54 -24.23 -7.37
N THR A 6 -21.40 -23.94 -6.73
CA THR A 6 -20.91 -24.56 -5.50
C THR A 6 -20.46 -23.56 -4.43
N MET A 7 -20.63 -22.23 -4.60
CA MET A 7 -20.53 -21.32 -3.44
C MET A 7 -21.82 -21.35 -2.61
N ILE A 8 -22.04 -22.48 -1.95
CA ILE A 8 -23.00 -22.58 -0.86
C ILE A 8 -22.33 -21.95 0.35
N PHE A 9 -22.72 -20.72 0.69
CA PHE A 9 -22.37 -20.16 1.98
C PHE A 9 -23.22 -20.84 3.06
N VAL A 10 -22.69 -21.94 3.62
CA VAL A 10 -23.30 -22.61 4.77
C VAL A 10 -22.98 -21.78 6.02
N GLY A 11 -23.88 -20.88 6.37
CA GLY A 11 -23.77 -20.06 7.58
C GLY A 11 -24.54 -18.75 7.45
N GLU A 12 -25.31 -18.39 8.49
CA GLU A 12 -26.24 -17.25 8.43
C GLU A 12 -25.54 -15.87 8.42
N ASN A 13 -24.23 -15.78 8.70
CA ASN A 13 -23.55 -14.49 8.88
C ASN A 13 -22.11 -14.44 8.34
N ILE A 14 -21.95 -14.17 7.04
CA ILE A 14 -20.63 -13.88 6.45
C ILE A 14 -20.19 -12.47 6.87
N LYS A 15 -19.41 -12.36 7.95
CA LYS A 15 -18.89 -11.06 8.43
C LYS A 15 -17.80 -10.48 7.50
N THR A 16 -17.03 -11.33 6.83
CA THR A 16 -15.89 -10.94 6.00
C THR A 16 -15.90 -11.68 4.68
N LEU A 17 -15.84 -10.96 3.57
CA LEU A 17 -15.59 -11.53 2.24
C LEU A 17 -14.62 -10.65 1.45
N ILE A 18 -13.42 -11.17 1.24
CA ILE A 18 -12.35 -10.49 0.51
C ILE A 18 -11.89 -11.36 -0.66
N GLY A 19 -11.41 -10.74 -1.74
CA GLY A 19 -10.95 -11.47 -2.93
C GLY A 19 -12.06 -11.79 -3.93
N MET A 20 -13.17 -11.04 -3.90
CA MET A 20 -14.28 -11.25 -4.84
C MET A 20 -13.86 -11.32 -6.31
N ASP A 21 -12.82 -10.60 -6.74
CA ASP A 21 -12.36 -10.62 -8.13
C ASP A 21 -11.69 -11.94 -8.54
N GLU A 22 -11.19 -12.72 -7.57
CA GLU A 22 -10.68 -14.08 -7.80
C GLU A 22 -11.82 -15.09 -7.95
N ILE A 23 -12.94 -14.83 -7.27
CA ILE A 23 -14.11 -15.71 -7.23
C ILE A 23 -15.04 -15.48 -8.43
N CYS A 24 -15.41 -14.23 -8.66
CA CYS A 24 -16.42 -13.86 -9.66
C CYS A 24 -16.10 -12.50 -10.28
N TYR A 25 -15.03 -12.40 -11.06
CA TYR A 25 -14.54 -11.16 -11.64
C TYR A 25 -15.63 -10.23 -12.24
N HIS A 26 -16.60 -10.78 -12.98
CA HIS A 26 -17.66 -9.99 -13.63
C HIS A 26 -18.81 -9.56 -12.70
N GLY A 27 -18.97 -10.20 -11.54
CA GLY A 27 -20.09 -10.01 -10.63
C GLY A 27 -21.43 -10.46 -11.21
N CYS A 28 -21.86 -11.66 -10.82
CA CYS A 28 -23.25 -12.09 -11.00
C CYS A 28 -24.19 -11.39 -10.02
N GLU A 29 -25.49 -11.50 -10.26
CA GLU A 29 -26.54 -10.91 -9.42
C GLU A 29 -26.46 -11.37 -7.95
N GLU A 30 -26.15 -12.64 -7.69
CA GLU A 30 -26.00 -13.14 -6.33
C GLU A 30 -24.80 -12.49 -5.60
N CYS A 31 -23.71 -12.23 -6.32
CA CYS A 31 -22.54 -11.55 -5.74
C CYS A 31 -22.82 -10.09 -5.37
N THR A 32 -23.79 -9.42 -6.00
CA THR A 32 -24.12 -8.03 -5.66
C THR A 32 -24.95 -7.92 -4.38
N LYS A 33 -25.54 -9.01 -3.89
CA LYS A 33 -26.28 -9.04 -2.62
C LYS A 33 -25.37 -9.25 -1.41
N ILE A 34 -24.20 -9.87 -1.59
CA ILE A 34 -23.30 -10.23 -0.48
C ILE A 34 -22.82 -9.04 0.38
N PRO A 35 -22.43 -7.87 -0.16
CA PRO A 35 -21.95 -6.75 0.64
C PRO A 35 -22.92 -6.30 1.74
N GLN A 36 -24.22 -6.55 1.55
CA GLN A 36 -25.26 -6.20 2.52
C GLN A 36 -25.12 -6.95 3.85
N LYS A 37 -24.43 -8.10 3.85
CA LYS A 37 -24.23 -8.97 5.02
C LYS A 37 -22.84 -8.84 5.66
N CYS A 38 -21.89 -8.18 4.99
CA CYS A 38 -20.49 -8.15 5.41
C CYS A 38 -20.13 -6.86 6.14
N LEU A 39 -19.31 -6.95 7.19
CA LEU A 39 -18.61 -5.82 7.82
C LEU A 39 -17.32 -5.50 7.07
N GLU A 40 -16.66 -6.52 6.52
CA GLU A 40 -15.50 -6.39 5.65
C GLU A 40 -15.80 -6.95 4.26
N TYR A 41 -15.65 -6.13 3.22
CA TYR A 41 -15.98 -6.55 1.86
C TYR A 41 -14.96 -6.06 0.82
N GLY A 42 -14.68 -6.90 -0.18
CA GLY A 42 -14.28 -6.42 -1.48
C GLY A 42 -13.52 -7.43 -2.35
N PRO A 43 -12.95 -6.97 -3.47
CA PRO A 43 -13.01 -5.60 -3.95
C PRO A 43 -14.42 -5.14 -4.38
N VAL A 44 -14.71 -3.85 -4.20
CA VAL A 44 -15.94 -3.21 -4.66
C VAL A 44 -15.95 -3.09 -6.18
N ARG A 45 -17.13 -3.31 -6.77
CA ARG A 45 -17.38 -3.17 -8.21
C ARG A 45 -18.37 -2.05 -8.47
N ILE A 46 -18.39 -1.56 -9.71
CA ILE A 46 -19.33 -0.51 -10.12
C ILE A 46 -20.78 -0.93 -9.90
N LYS A 47 -21.12 -2.20 -10.16
CA LYS A 47 -22.47 -2.72 -9.90
C LYS A 47 -22.86 -2.57 -8.43
N ASN A 48 -21.91 -2.73 -7.49
CA ASN A 48 -22.20 -2.56 -6.07
C ASN A 48 -22.66 -1.13 -5.74
N LEU A 49 -22.11 -0.11 -6.40
CA LEU A 49 -22.52 1.29 -6.21
C LEU A 49 -23.99 1.53 -6.58
N ARG A 50 -24.52 0.78 -7.54
CA ARG A 50 -25.88 0.93 -8.06
C ARG A 50 -26.88 0.00 -7.37
N GLU A 51 -26.46 -1.22 -7.06
CA GLU A 51 -27.36 -2.30 -6.64
C GLU A 51 -27.22 -2.64 -5.14
N SER A 52 -25.99 -2.61 -4.60
CA SER A 52 -25.72 -3.09 -3.24
C SER A 52 -25.92 -2.00 -2.18
N PHE A 53 -25.62 -0.75 -2.51
CA PHE A 53 -25.52 0.36 -1.57
C PHE A 53 -26.73 1.32 -1.65
N VAL A 54 -27.90 0.77 -1.96
CA VAL A 54 -29.17 1.53 -2.03
C VAL A 54 -29.63 1.99 -0.64
N LYS A 55 -29.29 1.23 0.40
CA LYS A 55 -29.57 1.58 1.81
C LYS A 55 -28.29 1.99 2.53
N PRO A 56 -28.39 2.89 3.53
CA PRO A 56 -27.24 3.24 4.37
C PRO A 56 -26.57 2.01 4.99
N ARG A 57 -25.24 1.94 4.86
CA ARG A 57 -24.44 0.80 5.34
C ARG A 57 -23.07 1.26 5.80
N PHE A 58 -22.71 0.82 7.00
CA PHE A 58 -21.36 0.94 7.54
C PHE A 58 -20.52 -0.30 7.24
N PHE A 59 -19.27 -0.07 6.83
CA PHE A 59 -18.23 -1.08 6.70
C PHE A 59 -17.09 -0.80 7.67
N GLU A 60 -16.64 -1.83 8.37
CA GLU A 60 -15.38 -1.76 9.11
C GLU A 60 -14.21 -1.68 8.14
N LYS A 61 -14.27 -2.45 7.06
CA LYS A 61 -13.23 -2.46 6.01
C LYS A 61 -13.84 -2.61 4.63
N LEU A 62 -13.51 -1.71 3.72
CA LEU A 62 -13.94 -1.80 2.32
C LEU A 62 -12.71 -1.80 1.42
N ILE A 63 -12.61 -2.80 0.56
CA ILE A 63 -11.47 -2.96 -0.34
C ILE A 63 -11.87 -2.46 -1.72
N ILE A 64 -11.05 -1.58 -2.29
CA ILE A 64 -11.12 -1.19 -3.70
C ILE A 64 -9.77 -1.48 -4.36
N VAL A 65 -9.78 -1.48 -5.68
CA VAL A 65 -8.60 -1.71 -6.53
C VAL A 65 -8.40 -0.47 -7.40
N ASP A 66 -7.17 -0.15 -7.77
CA ASP A 66 -6.86 1.03 -8.59
C ASP A 66 -7.72 1.17 -9.86
N TYR A 67 -7.99 0.07 -10.58
CA TYR A 67 -8.83 0.09 -11.76
C TYR A 67 -10.33 0.30 -11.48
N PHE A 68 -10.79 0.17 -10.24
CA PHE A 68 -12.15 0.55 -9.88
C PHE A 68 -12.33 2.05 -10.05
N LEU A 69 -11.32 2.84 -9.68
CA LEU A 69 -11.29 4.28 -9.91
C LEU A 69 -11.31 4.60 -11.41
N ASP A 70 -10.48 3.91 -12.20
CA ASP A 70 -10.49 4.03 -13.66
C ASP A 70 -11.87 3.72 -14.26
N ASN A 71 -12.51 2.65 -13.79
CA ASN A 71 -13.80 2.23 -14.32
C ASN A 71 -14.87 3.30 -14.02
N ILE A 72 -14.88 3.91 -12.83
CA ILE A 72 -15.80 5.00 -12.50
C ILE A 72 -15.57 6.18 -13.43
N ALA A 73 -14.33 6.66 -13.53
CA ALA A 73 -13.99 7.80 -14.39
C ALA A 73 -14.37 7.53 -15.86
N ASN A 74 -14.08 6.33 -16.37
CA ASN A 74 -14.42 5.95 -17.74
C ASN A 74 -15.93 5.90 -17.98
N VAL A 75 -16.73 5.42 -17.02
CA VAL A 75 -18.20 5.42 -17.14
C VAL A 75 -18.73 6.85 -17.19
N CYS A 76 -18.28 7.71 -16.27
CA CYS A 76 -18.71 9.10 -16.19
C CYS A 76 -18.29 9.92 -17.42
N VAL A 77 -17.10 9.65 -17.98
CA VAL A 77 -16.63 10.28 -19.22
C VAL A 77 -17.49 9.89 -20.41
N LYS A 78 -17.81 8.60 -20.55
CA LYS A 78 -18.61 8.10 -21.67
C LYS A 78 -20.04 8.63 -21.65
N SER A 79 -20.57 8.92 -20.47
CA SER A 79 -21.94 9.42 -20.31
C SER A 79 -22.06 10.95 -20.30
N SER A 80 -20.96 11.70 -20.52
CA SER A 80 -20.95 13.16 -20.34
C SER A 80 -20.34 13.88 -21.54
N THR A 81 -20.84 15.07 -21.83
CA THR A 81 -20.36 15.94 -22.92
C THR A 81 -19.38 17.02 -22.45
N THR A 82 -19.48 17.44 -21.19
CA THR A 82 -18.61 18.46 -20.56
C THR A 82 -17.89 17.92 -19.32
N LYS A 83 -16.83 18.63 -18.89
CA LYS A 83 -16.09 18.31 -17.67
C LYS A 83 -16.99 18.40 -16.44
N GLU A 84 -17.81 19.44 -16.35
CA GLU A 84 -18.70 19.71 -15.22
C GLU A 84 -19.78 18.63 -15.11
N ALA A 85 -20.39 18.24 -16.24
CA ALA A 85 -21.33 17.13 -16.29
C ALA A 85 -20.68 15.81 -15.86
N CYS A 86 -19.42 15.59 -16.24
CA CYS A 86 -18.66 14.41 -15.85
C CYS A 86 -18.40 14.35 -14.33
N LEU A 87 -17.98 15.46 -13.73
CA LEU A 87 -17.76 15.55 -12.28
C LEU A 87 -19.07 15.39 -11.51
N ASN A 88 -20.18 15.96 -12.00
CA ASN A 88 -21.52 15.71 -11.44
C ASN A 88 -21.94 14.24 -11.57
N ALA A 89 -21.59 13.57 -12.67
CA ALA A 89 -21.85 12.14 -12.83
C ALA A 89 -21.04 11.29 -11.82
N VAL A 90 -19.82 11.69 -11.49
CA VAL A 90 -19.02 11.05 -10.43
C VAL A 90 -19.69 11.22 -9.06
N GLU A 91 -20.13 12.45 -8.76
CA GLU A 91 -20.89 12.73 -7.54
C GLU A 91 -22.14 11.84 -7.46
N ASN A 92 -22.91 11.71 -8.52
CA ASN A 92 -24.15 10.92 -8.49
C ASN A 92 -23.88 9.41 -8.41
N LEU A 93 -22.81 8.92 -9.04
CA LEU A 93 -22.49 7.49 -9.06
C LEU A 93 -21.92 7.00 -7.72
N ILE A 94 -21.09 7.80 -7.06
CA ILE A 94 -20.58 7.49 -5.73
C ILE A 94 -21.60 7.98 -4.71
N ASN A 95 -22.42 7.07 -4.22
CA ASN A 95 -23.45 7.41 -3.24
C ASN A 95 -22.87 7.65 -1.83
N SER A 96 -23.59 8.42 -1.03
CA SER A 96 -23.29 8.71 0.39
C SER A 96 -23.93 7.73 1.37
N ASN A 97 -24.54 6.64 0.87
CA ASN A 97 -25.13 5.60 1.73
C ASN A 97 -24.05 4.70 2.33
N VAL A 98 -22.86 4.67 1.76
CA VAL A 98 -21.73 3.93 2.33
C VAL A 98 -21.03 4.80 3.36
N THR A 99 -20.73 4.23 4.52
CA THR A 99 -19.71 4.74 5.45
C THR A 99 -18.65 3.67 5.68
N CYS A 100 -17.39 4.07 5.82
CA CYS A 100 -16.27 3.14 5.88
C CYS A 100 -15.23 3.57 6.92
N LYS A 101 -14.92 2.70 7.89
CA LYS A 101 -13.83 2.97 8.85
C LYS A 101 -12.47 2.86 8.17
N THR A 102 -12.19 1.76 7.47
CA THR A 102 -10.92 1.53 6.79
C THR A 102 -11.11 1.25 5.30
N LEU A 103 -10.65 2.15 4.44
CA LEU A 103 -10.59 1.93 2.99
C LEU A 103 -9.24 1.29 2.64
N VAL A 104 -9.26 0.10 2.05
CA VAL A 104 -8.05 -0.53 1.49
C VAL A 104 -8.04 -0.26 -0.01
N LEU A 105 -7.08 0.52 -0.49
CA LEU A 105 -6.82 0.71 -1.92
C LEU A 105 -5.66 -0.20 -2.34
N LYS A 106 -5.99 -1.26 -3.08
CA LYS A 106 -5.01 -2.14 -3.72
C LYS A 106 -4.48 -1.51 -5.00
N ILE A 107 -3.17 -1.26 -5.06
CA ILE A 107 -2.50 -0.59 -6.18
C ILE A 107 -1.61 -1.60 -6.89
N SER A 108 -1.81 -1.78 -8.20
CA SER A 108 -0.96 -2.65 -8.99
C SER A 108 0.29 -1.92 -9.50
N GLU A 109 1.44 -2.54 -9.28
CA GLU A 109 2.74 -1.97 -9.69
C GLU A 109 3.13 -2.28 -11.14
N THR A 110 2.38 -3.17 -11.82
CA THR A 110 2.74 -3.69 -13.14
C THR A 110 1.70 -3.45 -14.22
N ARG A 111 0.62 -2.68 -13.94
CA ARG A 111 -0.38 -2.33 -14.96
C ARG A 111 0.27 -1.61 -16.14
N LYS A 112 0.01 -2.11 -17.35
CA LYS A 112 0.46 -1.53 -18.62
C LYS A 112 -0.56 -0.51 -19.13
N ALA A 113 -0.11 0.51 -19.86
CA ALA A 113 -1.03 1.33 -20.66
C ALA A 113 -1.68 0.44 -21.72
N GLU A 114 -2.93 0.72 -22.05
CA GLU A 114 -3.56 0.17 -23.25
C GLU A 114 -2.94 0.91 -24.46
N THR A 115 -1.80 0.43 -24.93
CA THR A 115 -1.19 0.92 -26.18
C THR A 115 -2.15 0.66 -27.33
N ARG A 116 -2.45 1.68 -28.14
CA ARG A 116 -2.80 1.42 -29.55
C ARG A 116 -1.58 0.73 -30.18
N GLU A 117 -1.84 -0.25 -31.03
CA GLU A 117 -0.85 -0.99 -31.80
C GLU A 117 0.19 -0.04 -32.41
N THR A 118 1.34 0.11 -31.76
CA THR A 118 2.53 0.67 -32.39
C THR A 118 3.58 -0.42 -32.31
N THR A 119 3.96 -0.89 -33.48
CA THR A 119 4.88 -1.99 -33.83
C THR A 119 6.32 -1.82 -33.33
N ASP A 120 6.57 -0.98 -32.31
CA ASP A 120 7.88 -0.83 -31.67
C ASP A 120 8.00 -1.78 -30.47
N VAL A 121 7.96 -3.08 -30.80
CA VAL A 121 7.99 -4.21 -29.86
C VAL A 121 9.31 -4.31 -29.07
N TYR A 122 10.34 -3.51 -29.38
CA TYR A 122 11.67 -3.67 -28.80
C TYR A 122 12.16 -2.51 -27.88
N ARG A 123 11.35 -1.49 -27.60
CA ARG A 123 11.80 -0.35 -26.75
C ARG A 123 10.98 -0.02 -25.50
N LEU A 124 9.80 -0.62 -25.29
CA LEU A 124 8.88 -0.21 -24.21
C LEU A 124 8.65 -1.26 -23.10
N GLU A 125 9.19 -2.47 -23.20
CA GLU A 125 8.76 -3.58 -22.34
C GLU A 125 9.46 -3.68 -20.96
N PHE A 126 10.46 -2.85 -20.67
CA PHE A 126 11.18 -2.88 -19.39
C PHE A 126 11.21 -1.54 -18.64
N ASN A 127 10.53 -0.50 -19.12
CA ASN A 127 10.92 0.87 -18.77
C ASN A 127 9.79 1.85 -18.47
N THR A 128 8.75 1.45 -17.74
CA THR A 128 8.00 2.42 -16.95
C THR A 128 7.85 1.90 -15.52
N ASP A 129 8.82 2.23 -14.67
CA ASP A 129 8.66 2.10 -13.21
C ASP A 129 7.65 3.08 -12.64
N LYS A 130 7.10 3.96 -13.48
CA LYS A 130 5.96 4.82 -13.15
C LYS A 130 4.69 4.00 -12.91
N LEU A 131 4.04 4.23 -11.78
CA LEU A 131 2.71 3.70 -11.47
C LEU A 131 1.70 4.33 -12.43
N ARG A 132 0.62 3.62 -12.70
CA ARG A 132 -0.43 4.17 -13.55
C ARG A 132 -1.19 5.27 -12.80
N PRO A 133 -1.54 6.38 -13.49
CA PRO A 133 -2.28 7.46 -12.87
C PRO A 133 -3.65 6.97 -12.44
N MET A 134 -4.13 7.45 -11.30
CA MET A 134 -5.51 7.26 -10.84
C MET A 134 -6.27 8.60 -10.99
N PRO A 135 -7.59 8.57 -11.24
CA PRO A 135 -8.38 9.80 -11.34
C PRO A 135 -8.61 10.39 -9.94
N ARG A 136 -7.92 11.50 -9.64
CA ARG A 136 -7.87 12.09 -8.30
C ARG A 136 -9.25 12.42 -7.74
N GLU A 137 -10.09 13.07 -8.53
CA GLU A 137 -11.41 13.55 -8.11
C GLU A 137 -12.35 12.40 -7.73
N VAL A 138 -12.18 11.22 -8.35
CA VAL A 138 -12.94 10.01 -7.98
C VAL A 138 -12.53 9.51 -6.60
N LEU A 139 -11.21 9.44 -6.33
CA LEU A 139 -10.71 9.04 -5.02
C LEU A 139 -11.14 10.02 -3.93
N GLU A 140 -11.01 11.33 -4.16
CA GLU A 140 -11.43 12.37 -3.22
C GLU A 140 -12.93 12.30 -2.93
N THR A 141 -13.76 12.04 -3.96
CA THR A 141 -15.21 11.85 -3.80
C THR A 141 -15.51 10.63 -2.93
N ILE A 142 -14.80 9.52 -3.12
CA ILE A 142 -14.91 8.32 -2.26
C ILE A 142 -14.56 8.66 -0.81
N LEU A 143 -13.40 9.26 -0.57
CA LEU A 143 -12.94 9.58 0.79
C LEU A 143 -13.97 10.46 1.52
N ARG A 144 -14.47 11.50 0.84
CA ARG A 144 -15.45 12.44 1.39
C ARG A 144 -16.81 11.79 1.63
N LYS A 145 -17.40 11.15 0.60
CA LYS A 145 -18.76 10.63 0.70
C LYS A 145 -18.87 9.41 1.59
N TRP A 146 -17.83 8.59 1.63
CA TRP A 146 -17.80 7.41 2.49
C TRP A 146 -17.28 7.70 3.90
N LYS A 147 -16.96 8.96 4.20
CA LYS A 147 -16.48 9.42 5.51
C LYS A 147 -15.34 8.54 6.04
N VAL A 148 -14.36 8.30 5.18
CA VAL A 148 -13.26 7.36 5.44
C VAL A 148 -12.41 7.85 6.61
N GLN A 149 -12.22 7.02 7.62
CA GLN A 149 -11.40 7.38 8.81
C GLN A 149 -9.94 6.99 8.65
N SER A 150 -9.66 5.87 7.99
CA SER A 150 -8.32 5.34 7.77
C SER A 150 -8.16 4.76 6.36
N VAL A 151 -6.95 4.87 5.81
CA VAL A 151 -6.62 4.37 4.47
C VAL A 151 -5.47 3.38 4.55
N VAL A 152 -5.60 2.23 3.90
CA VAL A 152 -4.50 1.29 3.67
C VAL A 152 -4.19 1.28 2.18
N LEU A 153 -3.00 1.73 1.82
CA LEU A 153 -2.46 1.66 0.48
C LEU A 153 -1.68 0.36 0.35
N LYS A 154 -2.32 -0.66 -0.22
CA LYS A 154 -1.72 -1.99 -0.37
C LYS A 154 -1.12 -2.14 -1.75
N PHE A 155 0.20 -2.11 -1.81
CA PHE A 155 0.95 -2.27 -3.06
C PHE A 155 1.11 -3.76 -3.38
N ILE A 156 0.70 -4.15 -4.58
CA ILE A 156 0.74 -5.53 -5.05
C ILE A 156 1.33 -5.60 -6.46
N VAL A 157 1.94 -6.74 -6.79
CA VAL A 157 2.56 -6.96 -8.10
C VAL A 157 1.55 -6.76 -9.22
N GLU A 158 0.49 -7.56 -9.26
CA GLU A 158 -0.58 -7.42 -10.26
C GLU A 158 -1.97 -7.50 -9.64
N THR A 159 -2.91 -6.80 -10.27
CA THR A 159 -4.35 -7.05 -10.11
C THR A 159 -4.86 -7.82 -11.33
N HIS A 160 -6.12 -8.30 -11.28
CA HIS A 160 -6.75 -8.99 -12.42
C HIS A 160 -6.71 -8.19 -13.73
N LYS A 161 -6.77 -6.84 -13.67
CA LYS A 161 -6.80 -5.98 -14.85
C LYS A 161 -5.42 -5.43 -15.18
N LYS A 162 -4.67 -6.17 -16.00
CA LYS A 162 -3.28 -5.84 -16.41
C LYS A 162 -3.15 -4.58 -17.25
N LYS A 163 -4.21 -4.12 -17.93
CA LYS A 163 -4.19 -2.94 -18.80
C LYS A 163 -5.02 -1.79 -18.24
N GLN A 164 -4.54 -0.56 -18.36
CA GLN A 164 -5.30 0.65 -18.01
C GLN A 164 -6.12 1.14 -19.20
N ALA A 165 -7.44 1.18 -19.00
CA ALA A 165 -8.37 1.74 -19.97
C ALA A 165 -8.25 3.28 -19.98
N GLY A 166 -7.78 3.83 -21.10
CA GLY A 166 -7.33 5.21 -21.20
C GLY A 166 -8.38 6.26 -21.58
N ALA A 167 -9.69 5.95 -21.59
CA ALA A 167 -10.69 6.92 -22.07
C ALA A 167 -10.72 8.19 -21.20
N TRP A 168 -10.68 8.07 -19.88
CA TRP A 168 -10.63 9.22 -18.98
C TRP A 168 -9.32 10.01 -19.07
N ILE A 169 -8.19 9.34 -19.29
CA ILE A 169 -6.86 9.95 -19.47
C ILE A 169 -6.88 10.84 -20.72
N SER A 170 -7.41 10.31 -21.83
CA SER A 170 -7.44 11.04 -23.10
C SER A 170 -8.26 12.33 -23.05
N ARG A 171 -9.32 12.38 -22.23
CA ARG A 171 -10.18 13.56 -22.06
C ARG A 171 -9.58 14.65 -21.17
N LYS A 172 -8.64 14.32 -20.29
CA LYS A 172 -8.00 15.27 -19.35
C LYS A 172 -8.99 16.06 -18.49
N TRP A 173 -10.16 15.49 -18.21
CA TRP A 173 -11.17 16.08 -17.32
C TRP A 173 -10.86 15.84 -15.84
N PHE A 174 -10.09 14.78 -15.54
CA PHE A 174 -9.61 14.44 -14.22
C PHE A 174 -8.14 14.81 -14.07
N SER A 175 -7.74 15.14 -12.85
CA SER A 175 -6.34 15.28 -12.48
C SER A 175 -5.72 13.90 -12.29
N GLU A 176 -4.53 13.70 -12.84
CA GLU A 176 -3.77 12.46 -12.68
C GLU A 176 -3.10 12.38 -11.31
N LEU A 177 -3.33 11.30 -10.58
CA LEU A 177 -2.66 10.97 -9.32
C LEU A 177 -1.71 9.78 -9.52
N CYS A 178 -0.40 10.03 -9.52
CA CYS A 178 0.62 8.99 -9.48
C CYS A 178 1.40 9.10 -8.16
N LEU A 179 1.33 8.07 -7.31
CA LEU A 179 2.01 8.11 -6.02
C LEU A 179 3.53 8.02 -6.12
N ASN A 180 4.09 7.70 -7.28
CA ASN A 180 5.54 7.59 -7.47
C ASN A 180 6.09 8.65 -8.44
N ASP A 181 5.33 9.72 -8.68
CA ASP A 181 5.82 10.91 -9.39
C ASP A 181 6.81 11.71 -8.52
N ASP A 182 7.51 12.66 -9.16
CA ASP A 182 8.30 13.64 -8.42
C ASP A 182 7.40 14.36 -7.40
N TYR A 183 7.82 14.38 -6.14
CA TYR A 183 7.00 14.91 -5.05
C TYR A 183 6.60 16.37 -5.25
N ARG A 184 7.44 17.14 -5.95
CA ARG A 184 7.18 18.56 -6.26
C ARG A 184 5.97 18.75 -7.17
N ASN A 185 5.64 17.75 -7.98
CA ASN A 185 4.53 17.79 -8.94
C ASN A 185 3.23 17.24 -8.37
N VAL A 186 3.30 16.52 -7.24
CA VAL A 186 2.10 15.97 -6.59
C VAL A 186 1.43 17.07 -5.78
N LYS A 187 0.22 17.45 -6.18
CA LYS A 187 -0.58 18.45 -5.45
C LYS A 187 -1.01 17.91 -4.10
N GLN A 188 -0.92 18.74 -3.07
CA GLN A 188 -1.45 18.43 -1.75
C GLN A 188 -2.99 18.34 -1.80
N SER A 189 -3.56 17.43 -1.02
CA SER A 189 -5.01 17.31 -0.87
C SER A 189 -5.59 18.43 -0.01
N ARG A 190 -6.89 18.64 -0.14
CA ARG A 190 -7.59 19.66 0.63
C ARG A 190 -7.65 19.28 2.12
N PRO A 191 -7.52 20.23 3.05
CA PRO A 191 -7.62 19.98 4.49
C PRO A 191 -8.90 19.25 4.91
N GLU A 192 -10.02 19.50 4.23
CA GLU A 192 -11.31 18.83 4.53
C GLU A 192 -11.30 17.30 4.29
N LEU A 193 -10.28 16.79 3.58
CA LEU A 193 -10.10 15.37 3.31
C LEU A 193 -9.07 14.71 4.25
N LYS A 194 -8.71 15.37 5.35
CA LYS A 194 -7.77 14.82 6.34
C LYS A 194 -8.28 13.48 6.87
N ILE A 195 -7.41 12.48 6.86
CA ILE A 195 -7.64 11.11 7.31
C ILE A 195 -6.90 10.93 8.63
N SER A 196 -7.47 10.17 9.57
CA SER A 196 -6.84 9.97 10.88
C SER A 196 -5.54 9.17 10.79
N GLU A 197 -5.54 8.10 10.00
CA GLU A 197 -4.39 7.20 9.85
C GLU A 197 -4.25 6.68 8.42
N VAL A 198 -3.01 6.65 7.93
CA VAL A 198 -2.66 6.06 6.63
C VAL A 198 -1.63 4.97 6.83
N CYS A 199 -1.85 3.80 6.24
CA CYS A 199 -0.92 2.68 6.24
C CYS A 199 -0.44 2.39 4.82
N VAL A 200 0.88 2.42 4.60
CA VAL A 200 1.55 1.99 3.38
C VAL A 200 1.96 0.52 3.57
N ASP A 201 1.15 -0.40 3.03
CA ASP A 201 1.39 -1.84 3.09
C ASP A 201 2.21 -2.29 1.87
N LEU A 202 3.48 -2.63 2.12
CA LEU A 202 4.45 -3.10 1.14
C LEU A 202 4.72 -4.60 1.25
N LYS A 203 3.91 -5.36 2.01
CA LYS A 203 4.16 -6.80 2.25
C LYS A 203 4.22 -7.61 0.96
N ASP A 204 3.39 -7.24 0.00
CA ASP A 204 3.22 -7.88 -1.30
C ASP A 204 3.75 -7.01 -2.47
N SER A 205 4.48 -5.94 -2.14
CA SER A 205 5.08 -5.03 -3.12
C SER A 205 6.34 -5.65 -3.72
N TYR A 206 6.50 -5.47 -5.03
CA TYR A 206 7.73 -5.77 -5.75
C TYR A 206 8.54 -4.51 -5.98
N LYS A 207 7.97 -3.51 -6.66
CA LYS A 207 8.70 -2.33 -7.11
C LYS A 207 8.92 -1.31 -6.00
N CYS A 208 7.86 -0.91 -5.29
CA CYS A 208 7.98 0.12 -4.26
C CYS A 208 8.85 -0.37 -3.09
N ALA A 209 8.69 -1.63 -2.66
CA ALA A 209 9.55 -2.25 -1.67
C ALA A 209 11.02 -2.29 -2.11
N ASN A 210 11.30 -2.64 -3.37
CA ASN A 210 12.67 -2.66 -3.91
C ASN A 210 13.36 -1.29 -3.82
N SER A 211 12.66 -0.21 -4.21
CA SER A 211 13.20 1.15 -4.15
C SER A 211 13.58 1.59 -2.73
N LEU A 212 12.89 1.08 -1.70
CA LEU A 212 13.18 1.39 -0.31
C LEU A 212 14.21 0.44 0.32
N GLN A 213 14.20 -0.85 -0.06
CA GLN A 213 14.83 -1.91 0.72
C GLN A 213 16.05 -2.59 0.08
N VAL A 214 16.33 -2.32 -1.19
CA VAL A 214 17.42 -2.98 -1.94
C VAL A 214 18.45 -1.95 -2.42
N ARG A 215 19.73 -2.36 -2.43
CA ARG A 215 20.84 -1.52 -2.90
C ARG A 215 20.61 -1.35 -4.40
N GLU A 216 20.54 -0.10 -4.86
CA GLU A 216 20.48 0.13 -6.30
C GLU A 216 21.75 -0.47 -6.91
N PRO A 217 21.65 -1.37 -7.91
CA PRO A 217 22.81 -1.68 -8.72
C PRO A 217 23.26 -0.38 -9.37
N TYR A 218 24.56 -0.14 -9.33
CA TYR A 218 25.29 1.06 -9.77
C TYR A 218 25.11 1.42 -11.27
N ARG A 219 24.15 0.83 -11.97
CA ARG A 219 23.87 1.06 -13.39
C ARG A 219 22.37 1.19 -13.61
N ARG A 220 21.95 2.44 -13.78
CA ARG A 220 20.79 2.99 -14.49
C ARG A 220 19.93 3.88 -13.59
N VAL A 221 19.61 5.05 -14.14
CA VAL A 221 18.81 6.17 -13.64
C VAL A 221 17.33 5.78 -13.31
N ILE A 222 17.03 4.49 -13.19
CA ILE A 222 15.72 3.90 -13.43
C ILE A 222 14.87 3.70 -12.14
N ASN A 223 15.47 3.67 -10.94
CA ASN A 223 14.72 3.34 -9.70
C ASN A 223 14.22 4.54 -8.85
N LYS A 224 14.26 5.78 -9.37
CA LYS A 224 13.90 6.98 -8.60
C LYS A 224 12.44 7.05 -8.14
N TYR A 225 11.53 6.30 -8.76
CA TYR A 225 10.09 6.53 -8.61
C TYR A 225 9.51 5.94 -7.33
N GLY A 226 9.84 4.69 -6.94
CA GLY A 226 9.32 4.10 -5.70
C GLY A 226 9.75 4.84 -4.44
N TYR A 227 10.82 5.62 -4.52
CA TYR A 227 11.37 6.42 -3.41
C TYR A 227 10.42 7.52 -2.94
N THR A 228 9.63 8.12 -3.84
CA THR A 228 8.72 9.23 -3.50
C THR A 228 7.35 8.78 -3.03
N VAL A 229 7.08 7.46 -2.98
CA VAL A 229 5.76 6.95 -2.60
C VAL A 229 5.34 7.43 -1.22
N VAL A 230 6.19 7.27 -0.21
CA VAL A 230 5.88 7.67 1.17
C VAL A 230 5.62 9.18 1.27
N SER A 231 6.45 10.01 0.62
CA SER A 231 6.28 11.47 0.63
C SER A 231 5.00 11.91 -0.10
N ASN A 232 4.70 11.28 -1.24
CA ASN A 232 3.49 11.59 -2.01
C ASN A 232 2.22 11.14 -1.30
N VAL A 233 2.29 10.03 -0.56
CA VAL A 233 1.19 9.59 0.30
C VAL A 233 0.87 10.67 1.34
N ARG A 234 1.88 11.27 1.98
CA ARG A 234 1.67 12.37 2.94
C ARG A 234 1.04 13.62 2.31
N ARG A 235 1.36 13.91 1.04
CA ARG A 235 0.73 15.02 0.29
C ARG A 235 -0.73 14.74 -0.05
N VAL A 236 -1.04 13.51 -0.44
CA VAL A 236 -2.36 13.12 -0.98
C VAL A 236 -3.32 12.71 0.13
N PHE A 237 -2.81 12.17 1.22
CA PHE A 237 -3.58 11.76 2.38
C PHE A 237 -3.02 12.49 3.60
N LEU A 238 -3.53 13.70 3.83
CA LEU A 238 -3.19 14.46 5.02
C LEU A 238 -3.57 13.63 6.25
N CYS A 239 -2.62 13.38 7.13
CA CYS A 239 -2.80 12.55 8.32
C CYS A 239 -1.77 12.90 9.38
N ASP A 240 -2.12 12.63 10.64
CA ASP A 240 -1.22 12.79 11.79
C ASP A 240 -0.54 11.47 12.17
N LYS A 241 -1.00 10.35 11.58
CA LYS A 241 -0.44 9.01 11.81
C LYS A 241 -0.19 8.28 10.50
N LEU A 242 1.06 7.90 10.29
CA LEU A 242 1.53 7.15 9.14
C LEU A 242 2.14 5.81 9.59
N SER A 243 1.70 4.71 9.00
CA SER A 243 2.28 3.39 9.22
C SER A 243 2.93 2.88 7.94
N ILE A 244 4.12 2.28 8.02
CA ILE A 244 4.85 1.70 6.88
C ILE A 244 5.19 0.25 7.22
N GLU A 245 4.59 -0.68 6.49
CA GLU A 245 4.76 -2.13 6.70
C GLU A 245 5.60 -2.74 5.59
N CYS A 246 6.86 -3.03 5.86
CA CYS A 246 7.78 -3.62 4.89
C CYS A 246 7.53 -5.13 4.68
N SER A 247 7.96 -5.67 3.53
CA SER A 247 7.89 -7.10 3.23
C SER A 247 8.81 -7.96 4.08
N HIS A 248 8.26 -9.04 4.63
CA HIS A 248 8.97 -10.06 5.39
C HIS A 248 9.47 -11.24 4.54
N TRP A 249 9.12 -11.31 3.25
CA TRP A 249 9.41 -12.48 2.41
C TRP A 249 10.02 -12.13 1.06
N TYR A 250 9.32 -11.37 0.21
CA TYR A 250 9.72 -11.19 -1.19
C TYR A 250 10.88 -10.19 -1.35
N GLN A 251 10.72 -9.00 -0.77
CA GLN A 251 11.73 -7.95 -0.78
C GLN A 251 12.10 -7.55 0.65
N ARG A 252 12.75 -8.46 1.40
CA ARG A 252 13.38 -8.14 2.70
C ARG A 252 14.42 -7.02 2.54
N LEU A 253 14.71 -6.29 3.62
CA LEU A 253 15.80 -5.31 3.65
C LEU A 253 17.15 -6.04 3.51
N LYS A 254 17.71 -5.96 2.29
CA LYS A 254 18.98 -6.60 1.88
C LYS A 254 20.19 -5.67 1.96
N ILE A 255 19.96 -4.43 2.40
CA ILE A 255 20.99 -3.41 2.60
C ILE A 255 21.37 -3.31 4.08
N PRO A 256 22.55 -2.73 4.39
CA PRO A 256 22.88 -2.40 5.76
C PRO A 256 21.75 -1.61 6.44
N ILE A 257 21.45 -1.91 7.70
CA ILE A 257 20.36 -1.26 8.44
C ILE A 257 20.53 0.26 8.43
N ALA A 258 21.75 0.76 8.59
CA ALA A 258 22.06 2.19 8.51
C ALA A 258 21.59 2.84 7.20
N ASP A 259 21.75 2.15 6.06
CA ASP A 259 21.29 2.65 4.76
C ASP A 259 19.77 2.60 4.64
N GLY A 260 19.14 1.53 5.12
CA GLY A 260 17.68 1.39 5.13
C GLY A 260 16.99 2.46 5.97
N VAL A 261 17.45 2.64 7.22
CA VAL A 261 16.95 3.65 8.14
C VAL A 261 17.15 5.05 7.56
N ARG A 262 18.35 5.37 7.07
CA ARG A 262 18.63 6.67 6.44
C ARG A 262 17.70 6.97 5.26
N ARG A 263 17.45 5.98 4.40
CA ARG A 263 16.53 6.15 3.24
C ARG A 263 15.10 6.41 3.70
N LEU A 264 14.60 5.64 4.66
CA LEU A 264 13.26 5.77 5.20
C LEU A 264 13.07 7.10 5.92
N MET A 265 14.06 7.52 6.73
CA MET A 265 14.08 8.85 7.34
C MET A 265 13.93 9.93 6.27
N LYS A 266 14.74 9.88 5.21
CA LYS A 266 14.72 10.92 4.17
C LYS A 266 13.38 11.00 3.43
N VAL A 267 12.70 9.89 3.18
CA VAL A 267 11.38 9.91 2.51
C VAL A 267 10.26 10.33 3.46
N VAL A 268 10.35 9.94 4.73
CA VAL A 268 9.41 10.36 5.77
C VAL A 268 9.51 11.85 5.98
N THR A 269 10.71 12.41 6.11
CA THR A 269 10.93 13.84 6.37
C THR A 269 11.03 14.69 5.10
N MET A 270 10.76 14.12 3.92
CA MET A 270 10.84 14.85 2.65
C MET A 270 9.77 15.93 2.54
N GLU A 271 8.55 15.61 2.99
CA GLU A 271 7.49 16.60 3.14
C GLU A 271 7.63 17.24 4.52
N ASP A 272 7.78 18.56 4.56
CA ASP A 272 7.90 19.28 5.82
C ASP A 272 6.51 19.50 6.40
N GLN A 273 6.06 18.58 7.26
CA GLN A 273 4.85 18.78 8.06
C GLN A 273 5.15 18.34 9.49
N ASP A 274 4.69 19.16 10.43
CA ASP A 274 4.78 18.93 11.85
C ASP A 274 3.64 18.02 12.35
N ASN A 275 3.71 17.61 13.61
CA ASN A 275 2.66 16.85 14.31
C ASN A 275 2.37 15.48 13.67
N LEU A 276 3.42 14.69 13.46
CA LEU A 276 3.31 13.39 12.81
C LEU A 276 3.86 12.28 13.68
N GLU A 277 3.06 11.23 13.85
CA GLU A 277 3.50 9.94 14.34
C GLU A 277 3.71 8.97 13.18
N VAL A 278 4.91 8.38 13.10
CA VAL A 278 5.27 7.41 12.07
C VAL A 278 5.61 6.08 12.71
N ASN A 279 4.96 5.01 12.28
CA ASN A 279 5.22 3.64 12.72
C ASN A 279 5.83 2.84 11.57
N ILE A 280 7.04 2.34 11.73
CA ILE A 280 7.78 1.65 10.66
C ILE A 280 8.16 0.25 11.12
N ARG A 281 7.64 -0.76 10.43
CA ARG A 281 8.00 -2.17 10.66
C ARG A 281 8.86 -2.70 9.52
N ILE A 282 10.03 -3.25 9.86
CA ILE A 282 11.02 -3.73 8.90
C ILE A 282 11.46 -5.15 9.25
N PHE A 283 11.77 -5.93 8.22
CA PHE A 283 12.24 -7.31 8.32
C PHE A 283 13.65 -7.44 7.73
N PRO A 284 14.70 -7.04 8.47
CA PRO A 284 16.07 -7.08 7.96
C PRO A 284 16.63 -8.50 7.82
N THR A 285 17.54 -8.69 6.85
CA THR A 285 18.31 -9.93 6.74
C THR A 285 19.47 -10.01 7.75
N HIS A 286 19.92 -8.87 8.27
CA HIS A 286 21.02 -8.76 9.22
C HIS A 286 20.50 -8.43 10.62
N ARG A 287 21.12 -9.00 11.66
CA ARG A 287 20.69 -8.86 13.08
C ARG A 287 21.42 -7.73 13.83
N ASN A 288 21.77 -6.63 13.16
CA ASN A 288 22.57 -5.55 13.73
C ASN A 288 21.76 -4.28 14.03
N SER A 289 20.45 -4.38 14.23
CA SER A 289 19.60 -3.21 14.53
C SER A 289 19.98 -2.60 15.87
N GLU A 290 20.18 -3.43 16.88
CA GLU A 290 20.54 -2.99 18.23
C GLU A 290 21.89 -2.27 18.27
N GLU A 291 22.92 -2.87 17.69
CA GLU A 291 24.24 -2.24 17.55
C GLU A 291 24.16 -0.87 16.86
N PHE A 292 23.38 -0.79 15.77
CA PHE A 292 23.20 0.47 15.05
C PHE A 292 22.52 1.55 15.90
N PHE A 293 21.40 1.25 16.56
CA PHE A 293 20.68 2.24 17.37
C PHE A 293 21.43 2.60 18.65
N ASN A 294 22.08 1.65 19.31
CA ASN A 294 22.94 1.93 20.46
C ASN A 294 24.07 2.89 20.06
N GLY A 295 24.70 2.66 18.90
CA GLY A 295 25.71 3.58 18.36
C GLY A 295 25.18 4.99 18.07
N LEU A 296 23.91 5.15 17.66
CA LEU A 296 23.29 6.47 17.50
C LEU A 296 22.95 7.14 18.84
N ILE A 297 22.59 6.36 19.86
CA ILE A 297 22.31 6.84 21.21
C ILE A 297 23.61 7.33 21.87
N GLU A 298 24.69 6.56 21.78
CA GLU A 298 26.00 6.90 22.36
C GLU A 298 26.61 8.17 21.74
N ARG A 299 26.33 8.44 20.46
CA ARG A 299 26.90 9.56 19.69
C ARG A 299 26.01 10.80 19.64
N GLN A 300 24.96 10.89 20.47
CA GLN A 300 24.06 12.04 20.49
C GLN A 300 24.85 13.36 20.50
N GLY A 301 24.61 14.22 19.50
CA GLY A 301 25.35 15.47 19.27
C GLY A 301 26.39 15.43 18.15
N SER A 302 26.79 14.25 17.67
CA SER A 302 27.70 14.05 16.52
C SER A 302 27.09 13.18 15.42
N ASN A 303 25.80 12.90 15.51
CA ASN A 303 25.07 12.09 14.54
C ASN A 303 24.99 12.81 13.17
N PRO A 304 24.91 12.04 12.07
CA PRO A 304 24.64 12.60 10.74
C PRO A 304 23.43 13.53 10.73
N ASP A 305 23.46 14.56 9.88
CA ASP A 305 22.45 15.64 9.80
C ASP A 305 21.00 15.14 9.80
N ILE A 306 20.73 14.02 9.14
CA ILE A 306 19.38 13.43 9.05
C ILE A 306 18.78 13.00 10.40
N TYR A 307 19.63 12.80 11.42
CA TYR A 307 19.24 12.43 12.78
C TYR A 307 19.41 13.59 13.77
N GLN A 308 19.89 14.76 13.32
CA GLN A 308 20.03 15.91 14.21
C GLN A 308 18.67 16.36 14.74
N GLY A 309 18.63 16.72 16.03
CA GLY A 309 17.41 17.12 16.72
C GLY A 309 16.51 15.96 17.15
N PHE A 310 16.88 14.70 16.87
CA PHE A 310 16.16 13.54 17.38
C PHE A 310 16.78 13.03 18.69
N THR A 311 15.93 12.87 19.70
CA THR A 311 16.21 12.03 20.87
C THR A 311 15.81 10.59 20.55
N ILE A 312 16.67 9.63 20.85
CA ILE A 312 16.46 8.22 20.54
C ILE A 312 16.26 7.45 21.85
N LEU A 313 15.22 6.63 21.90
CA LEU A 313 14.85 5.79 23.05
C LEU A 313 14.71 4.34 22.62
N THR A 314 15.19 3.42 23.44
CA THR A 314 14.87 1.99 23.32
C THR A 314 13.50 1.72 23.91
N LEU A 315 12.68 0.94 23.22
CA LEU A 315 11.35 0.53 23.67
C LEU A 315 11.34 -0.96 24.07
N PRO A 316 10.35 -1.42 24.85
CA PRO A 316 10.12 -2.85 25.05
C PRO A 316 10.02 -3.59 23.72
N SER A 317 10.54 -4.81 23.66
CA SER A 317 10.45 -5.65 22.46
C SER A 317 9.00 -5.77 21.98
N PRO A 318 8.75 -5.61 20.67
CA PRO A 318 7.40 -5.73 20.12
C PRO A 318 6.89 -7.17 20.27
N LEU A 319 5.56 -7.31 20.24
CA LEU A 319 4.93 -8.62 20.24
C LEU A 319 5.38 -9.44 19.04
N PRO A 320 5.61 -10.76 19.21
CA PRO A 320 5.95 -11.62 18.09
C PRO A 320 4.89 -11.59 16.99
N VAL A 321 5.33 -11.55 15.73
CA VAL A 321 4.43 -11.59 14.58
C VAL A 321 4.61 -12.90 13.81
N PHE A 322 3.51 -13.38 13.22
CA PHE A 322 3.48 -14.67 12.52
C PHE A 322 2.97 -14.54 11.08
N PRO A 323 3.66 -13.78 10.23
CA PRO A 323 3.27 -13.63 8.84
C PRO A 323 3.43 -14.97 8.10
N ARG A 324 2.54 -15.22 7.14
CA ARG A 324 2.64 -16.35 6.22
C ARG A 324 3.52 -15.96 5.04
N SER A 325 4.40 -16.85 4.61
CA SER A 325 5.29 -16.65 3.46
C SER A 325 5.17 -17.81 2.50
N LEU A 326 5.27 -17.53 1.20
CA LEU A 326 5.50 -18.57 0.19
C LEU A 326 6.98 -18.95 0.21
N GLU A 327 7.29 -20.23 0.41
CA GLU A 327 8.67 -20.71 0.24
C GLU A 327 9.13 -20.46 -1.21
N PRO A 328 10.32 -19.87 -1.43
CA PRO A 328 10.93 -19.86 -2.75
C PRO A 328 11.13 -21.30 -3.26
N ILE A 329 10.83 -21.54 -4.53
CA ILE A 329 10.72 -22.83 -5.27
C ILE A 329 11.98 -23.73 -5.24
N LYS A 330 12.99 -23.44 -4.42
CA LYS A 330 14.29 -24.09 -4.54
C LYS A 330 14.30 -25.60 -4.25
N LYS A 331 13.28 -26.20 -3.60
CA LYS A 331 13.34 -27.63 -3.20
C LYS A 331 12.03 -28.45 -3.18
N LYS A 332 10.84 -27.93 -3.50
CA LYS A 332 9.59 -28.72 -3.43
C LYS A 332 8.61 -28.42 -4.58
N PRO A 333 7.85 -29.44 -5.07
CA PRO A 333 6.91 -29.29 -6.18
C PRO A 333 5.59 -28.56 -5.81
N TYR A 334 5.41 -28.13 -4.55
CA TYR A 334 4.20 -27.45 -4.09
C TYR A 334 4.54 -26.20 -3.27
N TYR A 335 3.76 -25.14 -3.48
CA TYR A 335 3.79 -23.94 -2.66
C TYR A 335 3.30 -24.27 -1.24
N LYS A 336 4.22 -24.29 -0.26
CA LYS A 336 3.83 -24.36 1.15
C LYS A 336 3.86 -22.95 1.74
N PHE A 337 2.74 -22.54 2.32
CA PHE A 337 2.71 -21.36 3.17
C PHE A 337 3.27 -21.73 4.53
N GLU A 338 4.45 -21.20 4.87
CA GLU A 338 5.01 -21.38 6.21
C GLU A 338 4.70 -20.17 7.07
N LYS A 339 4.18 -20.45 8.27
CA LYS A 339 3.96 -19.48 9.32
C LYS A 339 5.23 -19.44 10.17
N THR A 340 6.01 -18.38 10.00
CA THR A 340 7.28 -18.21 10.71
C THR A 340 7.06 -17.24 11.87
N GLU A 341 7.65 -17.52 13.04
CA GLU A 341 7.68 -16.57 14.15
C GLU A 341 8.77 -15.53 13.94
N TRP A 342 8.43 -14.26 14.12
CA TRP A 342 9.35 -13.15 14.07
C TRP A 342 9.33 -12.39 15.38
N ILE A 343 10.51 -12.17 15.93
CA ILE A 343 10.75 -11.43 17.18
C ILE A 343 11.65 -10.24 16.88
N GLY A 344 11.64 -9.22 17.72
CA GLY A 344 12.33 -8.00 17.36
C GLY A 344 12.68 -7.09 18.52
N ASN A 345 13.27 -5.96 18.13
CA ASN A 345 13.57 -4.83 19.00
C ASN A 345 12.81 -3.61 18.48
N ALA A 346 12.47 -2.70 19.38
CA ALA A 346 11.79 -1.46 19.05
C ALA A 346 12.56 -0.24 19.55
N PHE A 347 12.51 0.83 18.77
CA PHE A 347 13.16 2.11 19.07
C PHE A 347 12.20 3.25 18.74
N ARG A 348 12.36 4.37 19.43
CA ARG A 348 11.61 5.61 19.17
C ARG A 348 12.57 6.75 18.92
N MET A 349 12.35 7.51 17.87
CA MET A 349 13.02 8.77 17.59
C MET A 349 12.02 9.92 17.77
N ILE A 350 12.37 10.92 18.56
CA ILE A 350 11.50 12.07 18.86
C ILE A 350 12.21 13.36 18.45
N ASN A 351 11.61 14.12 17.56
CA ASN A 351 12.03 15.49 17.26
C ASN A 351 11.01 16.46 17.85
N SER A 352 11.32 16.99 19.03
CA SER A 352 10.40 17.85 19.78
C SER A 352 10.13 19.20 19.09
N ARG A 353 11.01 19.65 18.18
CA ARG A 353 10.81 20.92 17.45
C ARG A 353 9.72 20.80 16.39
N LYS A 354 9.58 19.62 15.78
CA LYS A 354 8.61 19.33 14.72
C LYS A 354 7.40 18.53 15.21
N GLU A 355 7.35 18.22 16.51
CA GLU A 355 6.39 17.27 17.08
C GLU A 355 6.32 15.96 16.26
N LEU A 356 7.48 15.47 15.82
CA LEU A 356 7.62 14.29 14.98
C LEU A 356 8.11 13.11 15.81
N VAL A 357 7.33 12.03 15.82
CA VAL A 357 7.67 10.77 16.49
C VAL A 357 7.80 9.68 15.45
N ILE A 358 8.91 8.94 15.46
CA ILE A 358 9.12 7.79 14.58
C ILE A 358 9.40 6.56 15.44
N ASN A 359 8.44 5.64 15.47
CA ASN A 359 8.56 4.33 16.08
C ASN A 359 9.07 3.33 15.06
N TRP A 360 10.13 2.60 15.42
CA TRP A 360 10.75 1.59 14.59
C TRP A 360 10.58 0.21 15.23
N GLU A 361 10.17 -0.77 14.44
CA GLU A 361 10.15 -2.19 14.81
C GLU A 361 11.02 -2.98 13.84
N PHE A 362 12.07 -3.62 14.36
CA PHE A 362 12.96 -4.47 13.59
C PHE A 362 12.70 -5.92 13.92
N MET A 363 12.07 -6.63 12.99
CA MET A 363 11.63 -8.00 13.15
C MET A 363 12.61 -8.96 12.48
N ILE A 364 13.18 -9.88 13.24
CA ILE A 364 14.06 -10.94 12.75
C ILE A 364 13.40 -12.31 12.92
N GLU A 365 13.69 -13.20 12.00
CA GLU A 365 13.19 -14.56 12.02
C GLU A 365 13.77 -15.29 13.24
N LYS A 366 12.88 -15.82 14.09
CA LYS A 366 13.24 -16.64 15.24
C LYS A 366 13.69 -18.01 14.72
N LYS A 367 14.98 -18.10 14.41
CA LYS A 367 15.61 -19.39 14.14
C LYS A 367 15.67 -20.19 15.44
N GLU A 368 15.28 -21.46 15.40
CA GLU A 368 15.71 -22.39 16.45
C GLU A 368 17.24 -22.35 16.55
N PRO A 369 17.83 -22.38 17.75
CA PRO A 369 19.27 -22.50 17.88
C PRO A 369 19.69 -23.74 17.12
N ILE A 370 20.60 -23.56 16.15
CA ILE A 370 21.23 -24.68 15.45
C ILE A 370 21.86 -25.51 16.56
N LYS A 371 21.35 -26.73 16.81
CA LYS A 371 22.08 -27.73 17.60
C LYS A 371 23.40 -27.89 16.86
N MET A 372 24.47 -27.29 17.37
CA MET A 372 25.82 -27.70 16.96
C MET A 372 25.91 -29.17 17.34
N SER A 373 25.77 -30.04 16.35
CA SER A 373 26.13 -31.44 16.50
C SER A 373 27.61 -31.44 16.86
N ASN A 374 27.91 -31.69 18.13
CA ASN A 374 29.23 -32.07 18.60
C ASN A 374 29.61 -33.38 17.90
N ASN A 375 30.09 -33.30 16.67
CA ASN A 375 30.89 -34.34 16.05
C ASN A 375 32.35 -33.88 16.10
N LEU A 376 32.84 -33.72 17.34
CA LEU A 376 34.20 -34.06 17.69
C LEU A 376 34.16 -35.54 18.12
N ARG A 377 35.15 -36.31 17.67
CA ARG A 377 35.36 -37.79 17.75
C ARG A 377 34.88 -38.48 16.46
N ARG A 378 35.73 -39.13 15.67
CA ARG A 378 37.06 -39.73 15.88
C ARG A 378 38.00 -39.40 14.75
#